data_AF-A0AA35YJX2-F1
#
_entry.id   AF-A0AA35YJX2-F1
#
_cell.length_a   1.000
_cell.length_b   1.000
_cell.length_c   1.000
_cell.angle_alpha   90.00
_cell.angle_beta   90.00
_cell.angle_gamma   90.00
#
_symmetry.space_group_name_H-M   'P 1'
#
loop_
_entity.id
_entity.type
_entity.pdbx_description
1 polymer ?
#
loop_
_entity_poly.entity_id
_entity_poly.type
_entity_poly.pdbx_seq_one_letter_code
_entity_poly.pdbx_strand_id
1 'polypeptide(L)'
;MNQDNYFEEAFKMRNVLEEFHKDHHGQRRPTILGLREHIFTGSVSSLAWFTSNQETSFVTIGQRVLADPLRVRFHYGHPDIFDRLFHITRGGISKASRTINLSGDIFAGYSSTLRGGYVTHYEYIQVGKGRDVGMNQISLFECKVANGNGEQTLSRDVYRLGRRFDFYRMLSFYYTTVGFYFSSMVTVFIVYAFLYGRIYMVMSGLEGRIVEDESLNSNKGLEEALVIQTVFQLGLLLMLPMVMEISIERGFRTALRDFIVMQLQLASVFFTFQLGTKAHYFGRTILHGGSKYRATGRGFIVFHAKFADNYRLYSRSHFVKGLELAILLIIYQAYGNSYRSSNLYLFITFSIWFLVVSWLFAPFVFNPLGIDWQKTVEDWTDWKRWVGNRGGIGIAQDKSWESWWDAEQQHLRYTNKRGRILEIILACRFFIYQYGLVYRLNIAGGSKSILVYALSWLVLISALLEFKLVSMAKQFGTYLQLMFRILKAFLFVVFLSIMTVLFVVCGLTISDIFVAFLAFVPTGWAFILIAQACKPYVKVIGFWDSVMELGRAYECLMGLVIFMPIVVLSWFPFVSEFQTKLLFSQALRRGLQISMILAGKKDKEKTQPT
;
A
#
# COMPACT_ATOMS: atom_id res chain seq x y z
N MET A 1 -13.49 20.76 14.95
CA MET A 1 -12.35 21.70 14.87
C MET A 1 -11.08 20.90 14.58
N ASN A 2 -10.17 21.39 13.73
CA ASN A 2 -8.93 20.67 13.36
C ASN A 2 -7.84 20.77 14.43
N GLN A 3 -7.74 21.95 15.04
CA GLN A 3 -6.91 22.23 16.20
C GLN A 3 -7.80 22.89 17.24
N ASP A 4 -7.52 22.58 18.48
CA ASP A 4 -8.11 23.25 19.63
C ASP A 4 -7.03 23.45 20.67
N ASN A 5 -7.07 24.56 21.37
CA ASN A 5 -6.15 24.81 22.46
C ASN A 5 -6.95 24.97 23.74
N TYR A 6 -6.50 24.31 24.80
CA TYR A 6 -7.13 24.45 26.10
C TYR A 6 -6.89 25.86 26.63
N PHE A 7 -7.87 26.43 27.32
CA PHE A 7 -7.77 27.79 27.85
C PHE A 7 -6.56 27.94 28.79
N GLU A 8 -6.27 26.89 29.55
CA GLU A 8 -5.14 26.75 30.47
C GLU A 8 -3.79 26.85 29.76
N GLU A 9 -3.69 26.33 28.52
CA GLU A 9 -2.46 26.35 27.72
C GLU A 9 -2.17 27.75 27.17
N ALA A 10 -3.19 28.60 27.01
CA ALA A 10 -3.02 29.98 26.55
C ALA A 10 -2.19 30.83 27.53
N PHE A 11 -2.31 30.60 28.85
CA PHE A 11 -1.52 31.31 29.86
C PHE A 11 -0.02 31.02 29.74
N LYS A 12 0.36 29.87 29.18
CA LYS A 12 1.77 29.47 29.01
C LYS A 12 2.41 30.11 27.77
N MET A 13 1.63 30.70 26.87
CA MET A 13 2.11 31.25 25.60
C MET A 13 3.18 32.33 25.80
N ARG A 14 3.08 33.12 26.86
CA ARG A 14 4.12 34.12 27.21
C ARG A 14 5.49 33.47 27.41
N ASN A 15 5.54 32.33 28.10
CA ASN A 15 6.78 31.61 28.36
C ASN A 15 7.36 31.03 27.07
N VAL A 16 6.49 30.55 26.17
CA VAL A 16 6.89 30.06 24.84
C VAL A 16 7.55 31.18 24.04
N LEU A 17 6.93 32.36 23.97
CA LEU A 17 7.45 33.47 23.18
C LEU A 17 8.80 33.98 23.72
N GLU A 18 9.05 33.86 25.02
CA GLU A 18 10.34 34.21 25.62
C GLU A 18 11.49 33.32 25.10
N GLU A 19 11.20 32.09 24.66
CA GLU A 19 12.21 31.19 24.07
C GLU A 19 12.85 31.75 22.79
N PHE A 20 12.19 32.67 22.08
CA PHE A 20 12.80 33.39 20.94
C PHE A 20 13.94 34.33 21.37
N HIS A 21 13.91 34.81 22.61
CA HIS A 21 14.87 35.78 23.13
C HIS A 21 16.02 35.13 23.89
N LYS A 22 15.84 33.89 24.37
CA LYS A 22 16.89 33.15 25.07
C LYS A 22 17.98 32.69 24.11
N ASP A 23 19.23 32.96 24.49
CA ASP A 23 20.39 32.47 23.76
C ASP A 23 20.59 30.98 24.04
N HIS A 24 20.43 30.17 23.00
CA HIS A 24 20.66 28.74 23.07
C HIS A 24 22.03 28.40 22.46
N HIS A 25 22.85 27.64 23.21
CA HIS A 25 24.13 27.06 22.79
C HIS A 25 24.98 27.90 21.81
N GLY A 26 25.45 29.07 22.25
CA GLY A 26 26.45 29.87 21.51
C GLY A 26 25.88 30.93 20.56
N GLN A 27 24.92 31.73 21.05
CA GLN A 27 24.41 32.98 20.44
C GLN A 27 23.40 32.87 19.28
N ARG A 28 22.82 31.69 19.00
CA ARG A 28 21.77 31.59 17.96
C ARG A 28 20.38 31.54 18.58
N ARG A 29 19.59 32.58 18.31
CA ARG A 29 18.17 32.60 18.64
C ARG A 29 17.40 31.63 17.73
N PRO A 30 16.43 30.88 18.27
CA PRO A 30 15.58 30.03 17.45
C PRO A 30 14.75 30.89 16.50
N THR A 31 14.44 30.35 15.33
CA THR A 31 13.58 30.98 14.33
C THR A 31 12.23 30.29 14.24
N ILE A 32 12.14 29.05 14.72
CA ILE A 32 10.91 28.28 14.84
C ILE A 32 10.91 27.59 16.21
N LEU A 33 9.85 27.78 16.98
CA LEU A 33 9.62 27.08 18.24
C LEU A 33 8.63 25.95 17.99
N GLY A 34 9.08 24.72 18.15
CA GLY A 34 8.26 23.55 17.95
C GLY A 34 7.48 23.17 19.19
N LEU A 35 6.18 22.91 19.07
CA LEU A 35 5.31 22.59 20.23
C LEU A 35 4.80 21.14 20.19
N ARG A 36 4.49 20.59 21.36
CA ARG A 36 3.87 19.26 21.50
C ARG A 36 2.42 19.30 20.97
N GLU A 37 2.04 18.28 20.20
CA GLU A 37 0.65 18.05 19.78
C GLU A 37 0.01 16.97 20.68
N HIS A 38 -1.23 17.20 21.13
CA HIS A 38 -2.04 16.20 21.84
C HIS A 38 -3.17 15.69 20.95
N ILE A 39 -3.17 14.39 20.65
CA ILE A 39 -4.12 13.80 19.72
C ILE A 39 -5.32 13.26 20.49
N PHE A 40 -6.45 13.97 20.42
CA PHE A 40 -7.64 13.64 21.20
C PHE A 40 -8.56 12.61 20.54
N THR A 41 -8.30 12.22 19.29
CA THR A 41 -9.13 11.25 18.55
C THR A 41 -8.78 9.78 18.83
N GLY A 42 -7.76 9.50 19.65
CA GLY A 42 -7.28 8.14 19.90
C GLY A 42 -8.29 7.18 20.55
N SER A 43 -9.32 7.69 21.23
CA SER A 43 -10.33 6.87 21.92
C SER A 43 -11.48 6.37 21.02
N VAL A 44 -11.52 6.82 19.76
CA VAL A 44 -12.65 6.60 18.83
C VAL A 44 -12.66 5.16 18.29
N SER A 45 -11.52 4.66 17.81
CA SER A 45 -11.39 3.33 17.20
C SER A 45 -10.01 2.72 17.51
N SER A 46 -9.84 1.42 17.30
CA SER A 46 -8.54 0.76 17.42
C SER A 46 -7.51 1.33 16.43
N LEU A 47 -7.93 1.65 15.21
CA LEU A 47 -7.09 2.35 14.23
C LEU A 47 -6.63 3.72 14.73
N ALA A 48 -7.57 4.51 15.27
CA ALA A 48 -7.26 5.82 15.83
C ALA A 48 -6.33 5.70 17.04
N TRP A 49 -6.48 4.65 17.84
CA TRP A 49 -5.58 4.35 18.96
C TRP A 49 -4.16 4.07 18.47
N PHE A 50 -3.98 3.24 17.44
CA PHE A 50 -2.66 2.92 16.89
C PHE A 50 -1.96 4.15 16.30
N THR A 51 -2.67 4.93 15.49
CA THR A 51 -2.11 6.14 14.86
C THR A 51 -1.86 7.23 15.88
N SER A 52 -2.75 7.40 16.87
CA SER A 52 -2.56 8.35 17.96
C SER A 52 -1.30 8.03 18.76
N ASN A 53 -1.05 6.76 19.11
CA ASN A 53 0.17 6.38 19.82
C ASN A 53 1.43 6.55 18.95
N GLN A 54 1.35 6.24 17.65
CA GLN A 54 2.45 6.41 16.71
C GLN A 54 2.84 7.88 16.58
N GLU A 55 1.85 8.73 16.38
CA GLU A 55 2.08 10.17 16.28
C GLU A 55 2.48 10.77 17.62
N THR A 56 1.93 10.32 18.75
CA THR A 56 2.35 10.79 20.09
C THR A 56 3.83 10.56 20.30
N SER A 57 4.34 9.37 19.96
CA SER A 57 5.78 9.07 20.00
C SER A 57 6.59 9.99 19.06
N PHE A 58 6.07 10.30 17.86
CA PHE A 58 6.74 11.20 16.94
C PHE A 58 6.78 12.65 17.44
N VAL A 59 5.70 13.18 18.02
CA VAL A 59 5.57 14.59 18.46
C VAL A 59 6.18 14.86 19.84
N THR A 60 6.70 13.83 20.52
CA THR A 60 7.34 13.89 21.85
C THR A 60 8.80 13.44 21.73
N ILE A 61 9.14 12.20 22.14
CA ILE A 61 10.50 11.65 22.12
C ILE A 61 11.17 11.79 20.75
N GLY A 62 10.42 11.62 19.66
CA GLY A 62 10.91 11.87 18.30
C GLY A 62 11.38 13.32 18.12
N GLN A 63 10.53 14.30 18.42
CA GLN A 63 10.89 15.72 18.31
C GLN A 63 11.97 16.17 19.30
N ARG A 64 12.00 15.61 20.52
CA ARG A 64 13.08 15.87 21.50
C ARG A 64 14.42 15.49 20.89
N VAL A 65 14.56 14.24 20.46
CA VAL A 65 15.81 13.71 19.90
C VAL A 65 16.22 14.45 18.63
N LEU A 66 15.25 14.83 17.77
CA LEU A 66 15.52 15.62 16.57
C LEU A 66 16.02 17.03 16.89
N ALA A 67 15.48 17.67 17.94
CA ALA A 67 15.88 19.01 18.37
C ALA A 67 17.26 18.98 19.04
N ASP A 68 17.44 18.07 20.00
CA ASP A 68 18.66 17.88 20.77
C ASP A 68 18.80 16.41 21.21
N PRO A 69 19.90 15.69 20.90
CA PRO A 69 21.18 16.19 20.40
C PRO A 69 21.32 16.25 18.87
N LEU A 70 20.38 15.71 18.08
CA LEU A 70 20.63 15.50 16.64
C LEU A 70 20.62 16.78 15.81
N ARG A 71 19.94 17.84 16.28
CA ARG A 71 19.87 19.16 15.61
C ARG A 71 19.45 19.08 14.14
N VAL A 72 18.50 18.19 13.85
CA VAL A 72 17.89 17.99 12.51
C VAL A 72 16.36 18.07 12.59
N ARG A 73 15.82 18.69 13.65
CA ARG A 73 14.41 19.08 13.70
C ARG A 73 14.16 20.18 12.66
N PHE A 74 13.13 19.96 11.87
CA PHE A 74 12.55 20.95 10.97
C PHE A 74 11.15 21.30 11.46
N HIS A 75 10.36 21.97 10.63
CA HIS A 75 8.96 22.24 10.97
C HIS A 75 8.09 21.01 10.64
N TYR A 76 7.42 20.50 11.67
CA TYR A 76 6.60 19.28 11.60
C TYR A 76 5.23 19.46 12.28
N GLY A 77 5.17 20.31 13.31
CA GLY A 77 3.97 20.53 14.10
C GLY A 77 3.16 21.67 13.51
N HIS A 78 1.86 21.46 13.33
CA HIS A 78 0.96 22.56 13.01
C HIS A 78 0.94 23.67 14.08
N PRO A 79 1.20 23.43 15.39
CA PRO A 79 1.27 24.50 16.39
C PRO A 79 2.64 25.20 16.47
N ASP A 80 3.63 24.81 15.65
CA ASP A 80 4.95 25.43 15.71
C ASP A 80 4.86 26.94 15.39
N ILE A 81 5.58 27.77 16.15
CA ILE A 81 5.54 29.23 16.06
C ILE A 81 6.75 29.73 15.27
N PHE A 82 6.54 30.67 14.35
CA PHE A 82 7.57 31.23 13.48
C PHE A 82 7.95 32.65 13.91
N ASP A 83 9.26 32.95 13.90
CA ASP A 83 9.73 34.33 13.90
C ASP A 83 9.38 34.97 12.54
N ARG A 84 8.36 35.83 12.55
CA ARG A 84 7.88 36.56 11.38
C ARG A 84 8.98 37.40 10.73
N LEU A 85 9.80 38.10 11.53
CA LEU A 85 10.82 39.02 11.00
C LEU A 85 11.90 38.24 10.26
N PHE A 86 12.39 37.14 10.83
CA PHE A 86 13.37 36.29 10.17
C PHE A 86 12.89 35.74 8.83
N HIS A 87 11.66 35.22 8.77
CA HIS A 87 11.15 34.55 7.58
C HIS A 87 10.75 35.54 6.47
N ILE A 88 10.11 36.66 6.80
CA ILE A 88 9.70 37.66 5.77
C ILE A 88 10.93 38.31 5.14
N THR A 89 11.91 38.73 5.93
CA THR A 89 13.10 39.43 5.43
C THR A 89 14.04 38.56 4.59
N ARG A 90 13.88 37.23 4.65
CA ARG A 90 14.77 36.28 3.97
C ARG A 90 14.10 35.47 2.86
N GLY A 91 12.97 35.96 2.33
CA GLY A 91 12.30 35.33 1.18
C GLY A 91 11.16 34.37 1.54
N GLY A 92 10.41 34.69 2.61
CA GLY A 92 9.15 34.03 2.97
C GLY A 92 9.29 32.74 3.80
N ILE A 93 8.14 32.19 4.21
CA ILE A 93 8.05 31.01 5.10
C ILE A 93 8.42 29.72 4.36
N SER A 94 7.75 29.44 3.23
CA SER A 94 7.96 28.23 2.44
C SER A 94 7.67 28.48 0.96
N LYS A 95 8.09 27.56 0.10
CA LYS A 95 7.82 27.60 -1.34
C LYS A 95 6.39 27.13 -1.57
N ALA A 96 5.49 28.06 -1.89
CA ALA A 96 4.10 27.73 -2.21
C ALA A 96 4.00 27.10 -3.60
N SER A 97 3.61 25.82 -3.68
CA SER A 97 3.18 25.19 -4.91
C SER A 97 2.11 24.14 -4.61
N ARG A 98 1.09 24.07 -5.48
CA ARG A 98 -0.04 23.13 -5.32
C ARG A 98 0.31 21.70 -5.76
N THR A 99 1.40 21.54 -6.51
CA THR A 99 1.75 20.28 -7.18
C THR A 99 3.19 19.82 -6.87
N ILE A 100 4.05 20.73 -6.42
CA ILE A 100 5.46 20.46 -6.10
C ILE A 100 5.68 20.89 -4.65
N ASN A 101 6.50 20.18 -3.89
CA ASN A 101 6.74 20.43 -2.46
C ASN A 101 5.48 20.18 -1.63
N LEU A 102 4.87 19.01 -1.79
CA LEU A 102 3.66 18.60 -1.08
C LEU A 102 3.76 18.76 0.45
N SER A 103 4.98 18.55 0.98
CA SER A 103 5.34 18.75 2.40
C SER A 103 5.81 20.18 2.68
N GLY A 104 4.96 21.17 2.38
CA GLY A 104 5.29 22.60 2.54
C GLY A 104 5.84 22.97 3.92
N ASP A 105 5.34 22.29 4.97
CA ASP A 105 5.77 22.45 6.35
C ASP A 105 7.27 22.13 6.51
N ILE A 106 7.70 20.96 6.03
CA ILE A 106 9.09 20.50 6.12
C ILE A 106 10.01 21.41 5.29
N PHE A 107 9.58 21.82 4.09
CA PHE A 107 10.33 22.75 3.26
C PHE A 107 10.49 24.14 3.89
N ALA A 108 9.56 24.55 4.76
CA ALA A 108 9.71 25.75 5.58
C ALA A 108 10.90 25.59 6.55
N GLY A 109 10.97 24.44 7.23
CA GLY A 109 12.10 24.11 8.10
C GLY A 109 13.43 24.00 7.37
N TYR A 110 13.47 23.41 6.17
CA TYR A 110 14.67 23.38 5.32
C TYR A 110 15.13 24.80 4.96
N SER A 111 14.20 25.65 4.55
CA SER A 111 14.50 27.04 4.20
C SER A 111 15.02 27.81 5.42
N SER A 112 14.40 27.63 6.59
CA SER A 112 14.85 28.26 7.84
C SER A 112 16.28 27.84 8.18
N THR A 113 16.57 26.54 8.15
CA THR A 113 17.90 25.98 8.46
C THR A 113 18.96 26.44 7.46
N LEU A 114 18.66 26.43 6.14
CA LEU A 114 19.58 26.88 5.10
C LEU A 114 19.93 28.38 5.20
N ARG A 115 19.06 29.17 5.82
CA ARG A 115 19.25 30.61 6.07
C ARG A 115 19.93 30.89 7.42
N GLY A 116 20.40 29.85 8.11
CA GLY A 116 21.05 29.97 9.42
C GLY A 116 20.09 29.99 10.60
N GLY A 117 18.80 29.76 10.37
CA GLY A 117 17.80 29.62 11.43
C GLY A 117 17.96 28.32 12.22
N TYR A 118 17.31 28.27 13.38
CA TYR A 118 17.40 27.18 14.35
C TYR A 118 16.00 26.81 14.83
N VAL A 119 15.72 25.50 14.93
CA VAL A 119 14.39 24.98 15.32
C VAL A 119 14.51 24.22 16.63
N THR A 120 13.75 24.63 17.63
CA THR A 120 13.72 24.03 18.98
C THR A 120 12.42 23.27 19.22
N HIS A 121 12.34 22.55 20.34
CA HIS A 121 11.12 21.84 20.74
C HIS A 121 10.83 22.01 22.23
N TYR A 122 9.58 22.32 22.58
CA TYR A 122 9.10 22.50 23.94
C TYR A 122 7.78 21.75 24.18
N GLU A 123 7.64 21.20 25.38
CA GLU A 123 6.52 20.32 25.73
C GLU A 123 5.72 20.77 26.95
N TYR A 124 6.12 21.85 27.63
CA TYR A 124 5.35 22.39 28.75
C TYR A 124 4.02 23.03 28.30
N ILE A 125 3.87 23.27 27.00
CA ILE A 125 2.62 23.61 26.32
C ILE A 125 2.26 22.49 25.35
N GLN A 126 0.97 22.21 25.21
CA GLN A 126 0.47 21.26 24.23
C GLN A 126 -0.76 21.80 23.51
N VAL A 127 -0.91 21.47 22.23
CA VAL A 127 -2.08 21.89 21.43
C VAL A 127 -2.85 20.65 20.97
N GLY A 128 -4.16 20.67 21.19
CA GLY A 128 -5.07 19.62 20.77
C GLY A 128 -5.17 19.53 19.24
N LYS A 129 -5.09 18.32 18.70
CA LYS A 129 -5.23 18.04 17.27
C LYS A 129 -6.12 16.85 17.00
N GLY A 130 -7.08 17.05 16.10
CA GLY A 130 -7.93 15.96 15.60
C GLY A 130 -7.21 15.22 14.47
N ARG A 131 -7.22 13.89 14.51
CA ARG A 131 -6.61 13.04 13.47
C ARG A 131 -7.61 12.12 12.79
N ASP A 132 -7.18 11.62 11.63
CA ASP A 132 -7.93 10.69 10.79
C ASP A 132 -8.18 9.37 11.54
N VAL A 133 -9.43 8.89 11.53
CA VAL A 133 -9.88 7.75 12.35
C VAL A 133 -10.23 6.50 11.54
N GLY A 134 -10.44 6.65 10.23
CA GLY A 134 -10.76 5.57 9.30
C GLY A 134 -9.56 5.10 8.47
N MET A 135 -9.56 3.83 8.09
CA MET A 135 -8.46 3.18 7.34
C MET A 135 -8.08 3.94 6.06
N ASN A 136 -9.08 4.31 5.26
CA ASN A 136 -8.87 5.02 3.99
C ASN A 136 -8.29 6.43 4.21
N GLN A 137 -8.74 7.13 5.26
CA GLN A 137 -8.25 8.47 5.60
C GLN A 137 -6.79 8.40 6.04
N ILE A 138 -6.47 7.47 6.96
CA ILE A 138 -5.11 7.22 7.45
C ILE A 138 -4.19 6.84 6.27
N SER A 139 -4.64 5.94 5.40
CA SER A 139 -3.84 5.52 4.24
C SER A 139 -3.58 6.67 3.24
N LEU A 140 -4.55 7.57 3.05
CA LEU A 140 -4.37 8.77 2.24
C LEU A 140 -3.41 9.77 2.89
N PHE A 141 -3.43 9.90 4.22
CA PHE A 141 -2.45 10.69 4.96
C PHE A 141 -1.04 10.12 4.77
N GLU A 142 -0.87 8.82 4.93
CA GLU A 142 0.42 8.14 4.72
C GLU A 142 0.92 8.23 3.28
N CYS A 143 0.02 8.09 2.31
CA CYS A 143 0.29 8.35 0.90
C CYS A 143 0.84 9.77 0.69
N LYS A 144 0.21 10.79 1.32
CA LYS A 144 0.66 12.18 1.26
C LYS A 144 2.07 12.33 1.83
N VAL A 145 2.35 11.77 3.00
CA VAL A 145 3.67 11.90 3.65
C VAL A 145 4.76 11.15 2.87
N ALA A 146 4.47 9.95 2.36
CA ALA A 146 5.40 9.15 1.58
C ALA A 146 5.74 9.80 0.23
N ASN A 147 4.74 10.32 -0.48
CA ASN A 147 4.96 11.11 -1.71
C ASN A 147 5.79 12.37 -1.42
N GLY A 148 5.45 13.09 -0.36
CA GLY A 148 6.20 14.29 0.06
C GLY A 148 7.67 13.98 0.36
N ASN A 149 7.98 12.85 1.00
CA ASN A 149 9.35 12.40 1.22
C ASN A 149 10.08 12.00 -0.07
N GLY A 150 9.37 11.39 -1.03
CA GLY A 150 9.91 11.14 -2.37
C GLY A 150 10.35 12.44 -3.06
N GLU A 151 9.53 13.49 -2.98
CA GLU A 151 9.88 14.81 -3.51
C GLU A 151 11.05 15.46 -2.77
N GLN A 152 11.09 15.32 -1.44
CA GLN A 152 12.22 15.82 -0.64
C GLN A 152 13.53 15.17 -1.07
N THR A 153 13.53 13.86 -1.31
CA THR A 153 14.71 13.10 -1.78
C THR A 153 15.24 13.66 -3.11
N LEU A 154 14.34 14.06 -4.01
CA LEU A 154 14.68 14.63 -5.32
C LEU A 154 14.95 16.14 -5.26
N SER A 155 14.78 16.78 -4.10
CA SER A 155 14.82 18.23 -3.97
C SER A 155 16.25 18.79 -3.91
N ARG A 156 16.43 19.98 -4.47
CA ARG A 156 17.69 20.74 -4.35
C ARG A 156 17.98 21.19 -2.92
N ASP A 157 16.95 21.29 -2.07
CA ASP A 157 17.12 21.76 -0.69
C ASP A 157 17.81 20.69 0.14
N VAL A 158 17.43 19.41 -0.02
CA VAL A 158 18.13 18.28 0.61
C VAL A 158 19.59 18.20 0.14
N TYR A 159 19.85 18.38 -1.16
CA TYR A 159 21.23 18.45 -1.66
C TYR A 159 22.04 19.59 -1.03
N ARG A 160 21.43 20.77 -0.82
CA ARG A 160 22.09 21.92 -0.17
C ARG A 160 22.32 21.70 1.32
N LEU A 161 21.37 21.06 2.01
CA LEU A 161 21.51 20.69 3.42
C LEU A 161 22.64 19.67 3.59
N GLY A 162 22.65 18.62 2.77
CA GLY A 162 23.69 17.58 2.80
C GLY A 162 25.11 18.14 2.62
N ARG A 163 25.29 19.17 1.78
CA ARG A 163 26.60 19.84 1.63
C ARG A 163 27.02 20.72 2.81
N ARG A 164 26.09 21.08 3.70
CA ARG A 164 26.34 21.98 4.84
C ARG A 164 26.32 21.27 6.18
N PHE A 165 25.75 20.08 6.26
CA PHE A 165 25.78 19.25 7.45
C PHE A 165 27.14 18.58 7.60
N ASP A 166 27.63 18.53 8.83
CA ASP A 166 28.70 17.64 9.25
C ASP A 166 28.24 16.18 9.15
N PHE A 167 29.20 15.26 9.22
CA PHE A 167 28.95 13.83 9.03
C PHE A 167 27.83 13.30 9.95
N TYR A 168 27.83 13.67 11.23
CA TYR A 168 26.84 13.19 12.20
C TYR A 168 25.44 13.75 11.95
N ARG A 169 25.31 15.06 11.67
CA ARG A 169 24.01 15.64 11.30
C ARG A 169 23.52 15.12 9.96
N MET A 170 24.40 14.83 9.01
CA MET A 170 24.03 14.21 7.74
C MET A 170 23.47 12.80 7.95
N LEU A 171 24.13 11.99 8.78
CA LEU A 171 23.66 10.64 9.13
C LEU A 171 22.31 10.70 9.86
N SER A 172 22.20 11.61 10.83
CA SER A 172 20.98 11.86 11.59
C SER A 172 19.83 12.29 10.68
N PHE A 173 20.10 13.21 9.76
CA PHE A 173 19.14 13.65 8.75
C PHE A 173 18.69 12.48 7.88
N TYR A 174 19.63 11.66 7.39
CA TYR A 174 19.30 10.49 6.57
C TYR A 174 18.35 9.55 7.32
N TYR A 175 18.70 9.07 8.51
CA TYR A 175 17.88 8.08 9.21
C TYR A 175 16.50 8.59 9.63
N THR A 176 16.39 9.89 9.96
CA THR A 176 15.14 10.45 10.50
C THR A 176 14.19 10.98 9.45
N THR A 177 14.67 11.27 8.24
CA THR A 177 13.85 11.82 7.15
C THR A 177 13.76 10.81 5.99
N VAL A 178 14.58 10.98 4.96
CA VAL A 178 14.53 10.25 3.70
C VAL A 178 14.86 8.76 3.86
N GLY A 179 15.82 8.44 4.72
CA GLY A 179 16.33 7.08 4.94
C GLY A 179 15.26 6.13 5.45
N PHE A 180 14.36 6.57 6.32
CA PHE A 180 13.25 5.74 6.81
C PHE A 180 12.35 5.22 5.66
N TYR A 181 11.98 6.10 4.72
CA TYR A 181 11.15 5.72 3.56
C TYR A 181 11.94 4.91 2.53
N PHE A 182 13.22 5.23 2.35
CA PHE A 182 14.11 4.44 1.51
C PHE A 182 14.27 3.01 2.03
N SER A 183 14.59 2.85 3.32
CA SER A 183 14.70 1.53 3.97
C SER A 183 13.39 0.76 3.96
N SER A 184 12.25 1.44 4.10
CA SER A 184 10.92 0.82 3.95
C SER A 184 10.71 0.25 2.55
N MET A 185 11.09 1.00 1.51
CA MET A 185 11.02 0.56 0.12
C MET A 185 11.98 -0.62 -0.14
N VAL A 186 13.22 -0.53 0.34
CA VAL A 186 14.22 -1.60 0.23
C VAL A 186 13.73 -2.87 0.92
N THR A 187 13.12 -2.77 2.11
CA THR A 187 12.57 -3.92 2.84
C THR A 187 11.55 -4.67 2.00
N VAL A 188 10.63 -3.95 1.33
CA VAL A 188 9.65 -4.56 0.41
C VAL A 188 10.35 -5.20 -0.79
N PHE A 189 11.35 -4.54 -1.38
CA PHE A 189 12.11 -5.11 -2.50
C PHE A 189 12.88 -6.37 -2.12
N ILE A 190 13.43 -6.45 -0.90
CA ILE A 190 14.08 -7.67 -0.41
C ILE A 190 13.07 -8.81 -0.33
N VAL A 191 11.81 -8.58 0.07
CA VAL A 191 10.78 -9.65 0.06
C VAL A 191 10.57 -10.20 -1.35
N TYR A 192 10.43 -9.31 -2.33
CA TYR A 192 10.29 -9.70 -3.73
C TYR A 192 11.52 -10.43 -4.24
N ALA A 193 12.72 -9.87 -4.03
CA ALA A 193 13.97 -10.47 -4.47
C ALA A 193 14.19 -11.84 -3.83
N PHE A 194 13.84 -11.98 -2.55
CA PHE A 194 13.92 -13.25 -1.81
C PHE A 194 12.99 -14.30 -2.41
N LEU A 195 11.70 -14.01 -2.57
CA LEU A 195 10.74 -14.98 -3.12
C LEU A 195 11.04 -15.34 -4.58
N TYR A 196 11.31 -14.34 -5.42
CA TYR A 196 11.69 -14.61 -6.81
C TYR A 196 12.99 -15.40 -6.90
N GLY A 197 14.00 -15.03 -6.10
CA GLY A 197 15.26 -15.78 -6.01
C GLY A 197 15.04 -17.23 -5.59
N ARG A 198 14.21 -17.47 -4.57
CA ARG A 198 13.84 -18.82 -4.12
C ARG A 198 13.15 -19.61 -5.22
N ILE A 199 12.16 -19.03 -5.87
CA ILE A 199 11.48 -19.68 -7.00
C ILE A 199 12.46 -19.99 -8.11
N TYR A 200 13.35 -19.08 -8.50
CA TYR A 200 14.34 -19.36 -9.53
C TYR A 200 15.29 -20.52 -9.15
N MET A 201 15.68 -20.64 -7.88
CA MET A 201 16.46 -21.79 -7.40
C MET A 201 15.65 -23.10 -7.47
N VAL A 202 14.36 -23.07 -7.13
CA VAL A 202 13.46 -24.23 -7.23
C VAL A 202 13.28 -24.66 -8.68
N MET A 203 12.99 -23.70 -9.57
CA MET A 203 12.67 -23.95 -10.98
C MET A 203 13.90 -24.39 -11.77
N SER A 204 15.11 -23.93 -11.42
CA SER A 204 16.35 -24.40 -12.02
C SER A 204 16.79 -25.79 -11.54
N GLY A 205 16.18 -26.31 -10.47
CA GLY A 205 16.60 -27.56 -9.81
C GLY A 205 17.88 -27.40 -8.98
N LEU A 206 18.40 -26.18 -8.85
CA LEU A 206 19.56 -25.87 -8.01
C LEU A 206 19.26 -26.16 -6.54
N GLU A 207 18.04 -25.89 -6.08
CA GLU A 207 17.62 -26.14 -4.69
C GLU A 207 17.70 -27.62 -4.31
N GLY A 208 17.39 -28.52 -5.25
CA GLY A 208 17.51 -29.98 -5.04
C GLY A 208 18.97 -30.42 -4.95
N ARG A 209 19.84 -29.88 -5.81
CA ARG A 209 21.29 -30.16 -5.78
C ARG A 209 21.98 -29.63 -4.53
N ILE A 210 21.54 -28.48 -4.01
CA ILE A 210 22.08 -27.91 -2.75
C ILE A 210 21.73 -28.80 -1.55
N VAL A 211 20.58 -29.48 -1.56
CA VAL A 211 20.18 -30.40 -0.49
C VAL A 211 20.95 -31.71 -0.54
N GLU A 212 21.28 -32.19 -1.74
CA GLU A 212 22.12 -33.39 -1.93
C GLU A 212 23.57 -33.16 -1.47
N ASP A 213 24.01 -31.90 -1.37
CA ASP A 213 25.36 -31.53 -0.92
C ASP A 213 25.36 -31.06 0.54
N GLU A 214 25.66 -31.98 1.47
CA GLU A 214 25.67 -31.73 2.93
C GLU A 214 26.61 -30.58 3.34
N SER A 215 27.61 -30.25 2.52
CA SER A 215 28.59 -29.19 2.80
C SER A 215 28.01 -27.77 2.71
N LEU A 216 26.89 -27.58 2.00
CA LEU A 216 26.23 -26.28 1.77
C LEU A 216 25.03 -26.03 2.72
N ASN A 217 24.67 -27.02 3.54
CA ASN A 217 23.45 -27.01 4.36
C ASN A 217 23.50 -26.08 5.60
N SER A 218 24.58 -25.32 5.79
CA SER A 218 24.86 -24.58 7.04
C SER A 218 25.05 -23.08 6.86
N ASN A 219 24.31 -22.43 5.95
CA ASN A 219 24.41 -20.98 5.75
C ASN A 219 23.64 -20.18 6.83
N LYS A 220 24.00 -20.38 8.11
CA LYS A 220 23.38 -19.77 9.29
C LYS A 220 23.27 -18.25 9.19
N GLY A 221 24.25 -17.58 8.58
CA GLY A 221 24.23 -16.12 8.42
C GLY A 221 23.11 -15.60 7.51
N LEU A 222 22.74 -16.35 6.46
CA LEU A 222 21.60 -16.01 5.62
C LEU A 222 20.28 -16.25 6.36
N GLU A 223 20.21 -17.32 7.15
CA GLU A 223 19.03 -17.62 7.96
C GLU A 223 18.79 -16.57 9.06
N GLU A 224 19.83 -16.16 9.78
CA GLU A 224 19.76 -15.13 10.82
C GLU A 224 19.35 -13.76 10.24
N ALA A 225 19.90 -13.37 9.08
CA ALA A 225 19.52 -12.14 8.40
C ALA A 225 18.03 -12.15 7.96
N LEU A 226 17.51 -13.31 7.57
CA LEU A 226 16.10 -13.48 7.20
C LEU A 226 15.17 -13.39 8.41
N VAL A 227 15.58 -13.92 9.57
CA VAL A 227 14.82 -13.77 10.82
C VAL A 227 14.69 -12.29 11.20
N ILE A 228 15.77 -11.51 11.11
CA ILE A 228 15.71 -10.06 11.36
C ILE A 228 14.71 -9.40 10.40
N GLN A 229 14.73 -9.74 9.11
CA GLN A 229 13.79 -9.21 8.13
C GLN A 229 12.32 -9.50 8.50
N THR A 230 12.01 -10.71 8.98
CA THR A 230 10.63 -11.08 9.37
C THR A 230 10.12 -10.26 10.56
N VAL A 231 10.97 -9.95 11.55
CA VAL A 231 10.59 -9.08 12.68
C VAL A 231 10.27 -7.66 12.22
N PHE A 232 11.01 -7.13 11.24
CA PHE A 232 10.69 -5.85 10.58
C PHE A 232 9.38 -5.92 9.79
N GLN A 233 9.13 -7.02 9.06
CA GLN A 233 7.91 -7.23 8.25
C GLN A 233 6.63 -7.30 9.11
N LEU A 234 6.72 -7.89 10.30
CA LEU A 234 5.61 -7.96 11.26
C LEU A 234 5.27 -6.60 11.91
N GLY A 235 6.00 -5.53 11.57
CA GLY A 235 5.77 -4.19 12.11
C GLY A 235 6.15 -4.03 13.58
N LEU A 236 6.71 -5.06 14.22
CA LEU A 236 7.06 -5.06 15.64
C LEU A 236 8.06 -3.95 15.98
N LEU A 237 9.07 -3.74 15.13
CA LEU A 237 10.06 -2.68 15.36
C LEU A 237 9.47 -1.28 15.17
N LEU A 238 8.49 -1.10 14.27
CA LEU A 238 7.79 0.18 14.12
C LEU A 238 6.98 0.55 15.37
N MET A 239 6.65 -0.44 16.21
CA MET A 239 5.94 -0.24 17.46
C MET A 239 6.83 0.06 18.67
N LEU A 240 8.14 -0.24 18.58
CA LEU A 240 9.06 -0.09 19.70
C LEU A 240 9.15 1.35 20.22
N PRO A 241 9.28 2.40 19.39
CA PRO A 241 9.28 3.79 19.88
C PRO A 241 7.99 4.17 20.61
N MET A 242 6.85 3.62 20.19
CA MET A 242 5.57 3.86 20.86
C MET A 242 5.54 3.21 22.25
N VAL A 243 5.99 1.96 22.35
CA VAL A 243 6.04 1.23 23.63
C VAL A 243 6.98 1.95 24.61
N MET A 244 8.11 2.46 24.12
CA MET A 244 9.02 3.26 24.93
C MET A 244 8.37 4.55 25.42
N GLU A 245 7.64 5.28 24.56
CA GLU A 245 6.95 6.50 24.96
C GLU A 245 5.88 6.23 26.03
N ILE A 246 5.03 5.21 25.83
CA ILE A 246 4.02 4.82 26.81
C ILE A 246 4.68 4.39 28.13
N SER A 247 5.86 3.74 28.06
CA SER A 247 6.61 3.33 29.24
C SER A 247 7.10 4.53 30.05
N ILE A 248 7.53 5.59 29.37
CA ILE A 248 8.01 6.84 30.01
C ILE A 248 6.85 7.63 30.59
N GLU A 249 5.74 7.80 29.85
CA GLU A 249 4.63 8.65 30.30
C GLU A 249 3.69 7.98 31.31
N ARG A 250 3.44 6.68 31.17
CA ARG A 250 2.39 5.95 31.94
C ARG A 250 2.93 4.75 32.72
N GLY A 251 4.23 4.52 32.67
CA GLY A 251 4.91 3.42 33.34
C GLY A 251 4.94 2.12 32.53
N PHE A 252 5.97 1.31 32.79
CA PHE A 252 6.27 0.08 32.06
C PHE A 252 5.14 -0.96 32.08
N ARG A 253 4.48 -1.16 33.22
CA ARG A 253 3.37 -2.13 33.35
C ARG A 253 2.19 -1.77 32.43
N THR A 254 1.88 -0.49 32.34
CA THR A 254 0.84 0.04 31.47
C THR A 254 1.22 -0.16 30.01
N ALA A 255 2.48 0.15 29.66
CA ALA A 255 2.99 -0.05 28.31
C ALA A 255 2.93 -1.51 27.84
N LEU A 256 3.30 -2.47 28.71
CA LEU A 256 3.21 -3.89 28.37
C LEU A 256 1.75 -4.34 28.16
N ARG A 257 0.84 -3.90 29.04
CA ARG A 257 -0.59 -4.18 28.89
C ARG A 257 -1.14 -3.60 27.58
N ASP A 258 -0.85 -2.33 27.30
CA ASP A 258 -1.33 -1.63 26.10
C ASP A 258 -0.75 -2.26 24.84
N PHE A 259 0.52 -2.68 24.86
CA PHE A 259 1.15 -3.42 23.75
C PHE A 259 0.41 -4.73 23.46
N ILE A 260 0.10 -5.53 24.48
CA ILE A 260 -0.65 -6.79 24.32
C ILE A 260 -2.04 -6.50 23.74
N VAL A 261 -2.75 -5.50 24.27
CA VAL A 261 -4.07 -5.10 23.77
C VAL A 261 -4.00 -4.65 22.31
N MET A 262 -2.97 -3.88 21.93
CA MET A 262 -2.77 -3.46 20.54
C MET A 262 -2.55 -4.67 19.61
N GLN A 263 -1.77 -5.67 20.03
CA GLN A 263 -1.60 -6.89 19.22
C GLN A 263 -2.89 -7.69 19.06
N LEU A 264 -3.68 -7.83 20.12
CA LEU A 264 -4.99 -8.48 20.07
C LEU A 264 -5.97 -7.75 19.14
N GLN A 265 -5.81 -6.44 18.99
CA GLN A 265 -6.57 -5.61 18.05
C GLN A 265 -5.96 -5.56 16.63
N LEU A 266 -5.03 -6.46 16.31
CA LEU A 266 -4.39 -6.61 15.01
C LEU A 266 -3.49 -5.42 14.59
N ALA A 267 -2.84 -4.75 15.54
CA ALA A 267 -1.88 -3.68 15.25
C ALA A 267 -0.79 -4.10 14.25
N SER A 268 -0.27 -5.32 14.35
CA SER A 268 0.73 -5.85 13.39
C SER A 268 0.19 -5.86 11.96
N VAL A 269 -1.06 -6.27 11.74
CA VAL A 269 -1.70 -6.25 10.41
C VAL A 269 -1.78 -4.83 9.87
N PHE A 270 -2.14 -3.86 10.72
CA PHE A 270 -2.22 -2.46 10.35
C PHE A 270 -0.85 -1.86 9.98
N PHE A 271 0.19 -2.08 10.79
CA PHE A 271 1.53 -1.53 10.51
C PHE A 271 2.20 -2.18 9.29
N THR A 272 2.00 -3.48 9.09
CA THR A 272 2.45 -4.19 7.89
C THR A 272 1.75 -3.66 6.63
N PHE A 273 0.46 -3.28 6.72
CA PHE A 273 -0.25 -2.59 5.64
C PHE A 273 0.31 -1.18 5.39
N GLN A 274 0.54 -0.40 6.45
CA GLN A 274 1.11 0.96 6.36
C GLN A 274 2.50 0.96 5.68
N LEU A 275 3.32 -0.06 5.94
CA LEU A 275 4.62 -0.24 5.27
C LEU A 275 4.47 -0.36 3.74
N GLY A 276 3.47 -1.12 3.26
CA GLY A 276 3.17 -1.26 1.83
C GLY A 276 2.75 0.07 1.19
N THR A 277 1.94 0.85 1.90
CA THR A 277 1.53 2.20 1.48
C THR A 277 2.74 3.11 1.32
N LYS A 278 3.61 3.19 2.34
CA LYS A 278 4.83 4.02 2.34
C LYS A 278 5.75 3.63 1.18
N ALA A 279 6.05 2.34 1.03
CA ALA A 279 6.93 1.84 -0.03
C ALA A 279 6.39 2.11 -1.44
N HIS A 280 5.08 1.90 -1.67
CA HIS A 280 4.48 2.12 -2.99
C HIS A 280 4.55 3.59 -3.44
N TYR A 281 4.08 4.51 -2.60
CA TYR A 281 3.98 5.92 -2.96
C TYR A 281 5.34 6.62 -2.98
N PHE A 282 6.25 6.24 -2.07
CA PHE A 282 7.63 6.70 -2.12
C PHE A 282 8.32 6.24 -3.41
N GLY A 283 8.29 4.93 -3.72
CA GLY A 283 8.94 4.38 -4.92
C GLY A 283 8.37 4.93 -6.23
N ARG A 284 7.05 5.12 -6.29
CA ARG A 284 6.38 5.75 -7.45
C ARG A 284 6.87 7.18 -7.68
N THR A 285 7.01 7.96 -6.61
CA THR A 285 7.48 9.35 -6.70
C THR A 285 8.95 9.40 -7.13
N ILE A 286 9.79 8.49 -6.66
CA ILE A 286 11.21 8.40 -7.09
C ILE A 286 11.32 8.03 -8.58
N LEU A 287 10.53 7.08 -9.06
CA LEU A 287 10.64 6.57 -10.43
C LEU A 287 10.02 7.51 -11.48
N HIS A 288 8.86 8.08 -11.17
CA HIS A 288 8.04 8.82 -12.13
C HIS A 288 7.93 10.31 -11.83
N GLY A 289 8.19 10.73 -10.60
CA GLY A 289 7.90 12.08 -10.13
C GLY A 289 6.40 12.40 -10.11
N GLY A 290 6.08 13.68 -9.96
CA GLY A 290 4.72 14.20 -10.10
C GLY A 290 3.77 13.74 -9.00
N SER A 291 4.09 14.07 -7.74
CA SER A 291 3.15 13.78 -6.65
C SER A 291 1.86 14.58 -6.87
N LYS A 292 0.72 13.93 -6.62
CA LYS A 292 -0.59 14.58 -6.67
C LYS A 292 -1.14 14.66 -5.27
N TYR A 293 -1.52 15.87 -4.84
CA TYR A 293 -2.26 16.03 -3.60
C TYR A 293 -3.58 15.25 -3.69
N ARG A 294 -3.74 14.28 -2.79
CA ARG A 294 -5.03 13.62 -2.52
C ARG A 294 -5.50 14.16 -1.18
N ALA A 295 -6.62 14.90 -1.19
CA ALA A 295 -7.17 15.44 0.04
C ALA A 295 -7.63 14.29 0.94
N THR A 296 -7.19 14.30 2.20
CA THR A 296 -7.78 13.42 3.22
C THR A 296 -9.14 14.00 3.58
N GLY A 297 -10.22 13.30 3.24
CA GLY A 297 -11.55 13.69 3.68
C GLY A 297 -11.66 13.47 5.18
N ARG A 298 -11.86 14.52 5.98
CA ARG A 298 -11.92 14.45 7.46
C ARG A 298 -13.36 14.37 7.95
N GLY A 299 -13.96 13.18 7.85
CA GLY A 299 -15.22 12.86 8.52
C GLY A 299 -14.95 12.42 9.97
N PHE A 300 -15.71 12.96 10.92
CA PHE A 300 -15.61 12.61 12.35
C PHE A 300 -16.21 11.22 12.68
N ILE A 301 -17.09 10.72 11.80
CA ILE A 301 -17.78 9.44 11.97
C ILE A 301 -17.05 8.40 11.12
N VAL A 302 -16.67 7.28 11.73
CA VAL A 302 -16.08 6.13 11.03
C VAL A 302 -17.19 5.51 10.16
N PHE A 303 -17.20 5.83 8.88
CA PHE A 303 -18.17 5.28 7.92
C PHE A 303 -17.66 3.98 7.30
N HIS A 304 -18.60 3.11 6.95
CA HIS A 304 -18.35 1.97 6.09
C HIS A 304 -17.87 2.46 4.71
N ALA A 305 -16.70 2.00 4.29
CA ALA A 305 -16.15 2.24 2.96
C ALA A 305 -16.61 1.15 2.00
N LYS A 306 -17.12 1.53 0.82
CA LYS A 306 -17.62 0.57 -0.16
C LYS A 306 -16.49 -0.24 -0.79
N PHE A 307 -16.80 -1.43 -1.30
CA PHE A 307 -15.85 -2.24 -2.08
C PHE A 307 -15.22 -1.47 -3.24
N ALA A 308 -16.00 -0.67 -3.99
CA ALA A 308 -15.47 0.16 -5.07
C ALA A 308 -14.48 1.22 -4.57
N ASP A 309 -14.67 1.78 -3.38
CA ASP A 309 -13.76 2.79 -2.81
C ASP A 309 -12.43 2.16 -2.39
N ASN A 310 -12.50 1.05 -1.64
CA ASN A 310 -11.33 0.30 -1.19
C ASN A 310 -10.54 -0.23 -2.39
N TYR A 311 -11.21 -0.77 -3.40
CA TYR A 311 -10.55 -1.29 -4.59
C TYR A 311 -9.81 -0.21 -5.37
N ARG A 312 -10.42 0.96 -5.57
CA ARG A 312 -9.79 2.08 -6.27
C ARG A 312 -8.57 2.63 -5.54
N LEU A 313 -8.61 2.62 -4.20
CA LEU A 313 -7.52 3.12 -3.38
C LEU A 313 -6.34 2.13 -3.29
N TYR A 314 -6.64 0.82 -3.21
CA TYR A 314 -5.65 -0.21 -2.87
C TYR A 314 -5.26 -1.16 -4.01
N SER A 315 -5.93 -1.14 -5.17
CA SER A 315 -5.66 -2.03 -6.31
C SER A 315 -4.17 -2.08 -6.67
N ARG A 316 -3.54 -0.93 -6.97
CA ARG A 316 -2.12 -0.86 -7.37
C ARG A 316 -1.12 -0.89 -6.22
N SER A 317 -1.52 -0.39 -5.05
CA SER A 317 -0.61 -0.22 -3.92
C SER A 317 -0.43 -1.52 -3.14
N HIS A 318 -1.50 -2.31 -2.98
CA HIS A 318 -1.50 -3.53 -2.15
C HIS A 318 -2.04 -4.74 -2.90
N PHE A 319 -3.21 -4.68 -3.56
CA PHE A 319 -3.89 -5.88 -4.06
C PHE A 319 -3.11 -6.62 -5.14
N VAL A 320 -2.69 -5.92 -6.20
CA VAL A 320 -1.85 -6.50 -7.26
C VAL A 320 -0.57 -7.10 -6.67
N LYS A 321 0.06 -6.37 -5.74
CA LYS A 321 1.31 -6.78 -5.10
C LYS A 321 1.14 -7.99 -4.20
N GLY A 322 0.07 -8.02 -3.40
CA GLY A 322 -0.27 -9.10 -2.50
C GLY A 322 -0.65 -10.37 -3.26
N LEU A 323 -1.41 -10.25 -4.36
CA LEU A 323 -1.73 -11.38 -5.23
C LEU A 323 -0.52 -11.92 -5.96
N GLU A 324 0.39 -11.06 -6.43
CA GLU A 324 1.67 -11.49 -6.99
C GLU A 324 2.46 -12.32 -5.97
N LEU A 325 2.63 -11.81 -4.75
CA LEU A 325 3.30 -12.54 -3.67
C LEU A 325 2.57 -13.84 -3.29
N ALA A 326 1.23 -13.85 -3.28
CA ALA A 326 0.42 -15.04 -3.01
C ALA A 326 0.65 -16.13 -4.06
N ILE A 327 0.67 -15.78 -5.35
CA ILE A 327 0.94 -16.71 -6.45
C ILE A 327 2.36 -17.29 -6.32
N LEU A 328 3.35 -16.45 -6.03
CA LEU A 328 4.73 -16.88 -5.80
C LEU A 328 4.81 -17.86 -4.62
N LEU A 329 4.13 -17.58 -3.51
CA LEU A 329 4.07 -18.48 -2.35
C LEU A 329 3.38 -19.81 -2.65
N ILE A 330 2.28 -19.81 -3.40
CA ILE A 330 1.58 -21.05 -3.79
C ILE A 330 2.51 -21.93 -4.62
N ILE A 331 3.27 -21.35 -5.55
CA ILE A 331 4.23 -22.08 -6.38
C ILE A 331 5.39 -22.61 -5.57
N TYR A 332 5.91 -21.78 -4.67
CA TYR A 332 6.97 -22.20 -3.78
C TYR A 332 6.50 -23.35 -2.87
N GLN A 333 5.27 -23.30 -2.36
CA GLN A 333 4.68 -24.38 -1.59
C GLN A 333 4.48 -25.65 -2.42
N ALA A 334 4.09 -25.53 -3.69
CA ALA A 334 3.84 -26.66 -4.57
C ALA A 334 5.12 -27.37 -5.04
N TYR A 335 6.19 -26.62 -5.34
CA TYR A 335 7.41 -27.14 -5.96
C TYR A 335 8.67 -27.12 -5.08
N GLY A 336 8.67 -26.39 -3.97
CA GLY A 336 9.80 -26.31 -3.06
C GLY A 336 9.90 -27.56 -2.18
N ASN A 337 11.04 -28.24 -2.27
CA ASN A 337 11.31 -29.48 -1.52
C ASN A 337 12.25 -29.28 -0.33
N SER A 338 13.12 -28.26 -0.37
CA SER A 338 14.40 -28.30 0.35
C SER A 338 14.40 -27.89 1.81
N TYR A 339 13.37 -27.20 2.33
CA TYR A 339 13.42 -26.60 3.68
C TYR A 339 12.21 -26.88 4.57
N ARG A 340 11.30 -27.79 4.17
CA ARG A 340 10.06 -28.08 4.93
C ARG A 340 10.30 -28.57 6.37
N SER A 341 11.49 -29.05 6.72
CA SER A 341 11.82 -29.59 8.04
C SER A 341 12.40 -28.57 9.04
N SER A 342 12.76 -27.34 8.62
CA SER A 342 13.32 -26.33 9.52
C SER A 342 12.24 -25.42 10.11
N ASN A 343 12.28 -25.20 11.43
CA ASN A 343 11.40 -24.24 12.12
C ASN A 343 11.53 -22.81 11.54
N LEU A 344 12.70 -22.46 11.02
CA LEU A 344 12.97 -21.15 10.41
C LEU A 344 12.22 -20.98 9.08
N TYR A 345 12.08 -22.05 8.30
CA TYR A 345 11.32 -22.03 7.05
C TYR A 345 9.84 -21.76 7.31
N LEU A 346 9.26 -22.43 8.31
CA LEU A 346 7.88 -22.21 8.72
C LEU A 346 7.68 -20.75 9.16
N PHE A 347 8.63 -20.20 9.92
CA PHE A 347 8.56 -18.81 10.38
C PHE A 347 8.64 -17.79 9.24
N ILE A 348 9.56 -17.98 8.29
CA ILE A 348 9.69 -17.10 7.10
C ILE A 348 8.43 -17.20 6.23
N THR A 349 7.99 -18.42 5.92
CA THR A 349 6.80 -18.66 5.09
C THR A 349 5.55 -18.08 5.74
N PHE A 350 5.37 -18.27 7.04
CA PHE A 350 4.29 -17.67 7.81
C PHE A 350 4.34 -16.14 7.78
N SER A 351 5.53 -15.54 7.92
CA SER A 351 5.69 -14.08 7.91
C SER A 351 5.32 -13.45 6.56
N ILE A 352 5.67 -14.11 5.44
CA ILE A 352 5.30 -13.63 4.11
C ILE A 352 3.79 -13.87 3.85
N TRP A 353 3.22 -15.00 4.29
CA TRP A 353 1.76 -15.19 4.25
C TRP A 353 1.04 -14.13 5.08
N PHE A 354 1.56 -13.78 6.25
CA PHE A 354 1.03 -12.72 7.09
C PHE A 354 1.07 -11.36 6.37
N LEU A 355 2.17 -11.04 5.70
CA LEU A 355 2.29 -9.85 4.84
C LEU A 355 1.21 -9.84 3.74
N VAL A 356 1.04 -10.94 3.02
CA VAL A 356 0.05 -11.10 1.94
C VAL A 356 -1.37 -10.91 2.47
N VAL A 357 -1.73 -11.62 3.53
CA VAL A 357 -3.06 -11.53 4.16
C VAL A 357 -3.31 -10.11 4.66
N SER A 358 -2.31 -9.48 5.26
CA SER A 358 -2.41 -8.08 5.71
C SER A 358 -2.67 -7.13 4.55
N TRP A 359 -1.94 -7.25 3.45
CA TRP A 359 -2.11 -6.39 2.27
C TRP A 359 -3.44 -6.59 1.55
N LEU A 360 -3.96 -7.82 1.50
CA LEU A 360 -5.22 -8.12 0.83
C LEU A 360 -6.44 -7.78 1.70
N PHE A 361 -6.40 -8.06 3.00
CA PHE A 361 -7.61 -8.08 3.83
C PHE A 361 -7.70 -6.97 4.89
N ALA A 362 -6.62 -6.27 5.23
CA ALA A 362 -6.67 -5.18 6.22
C ALA A 362 -7.73 -4.10 5.90
N PRO A 363 -7.92 -3.65 4.63
CA PRO A 363 -8.96 -2.67 4.31
C PRO A 363 -10.36 -3.10 4.68
N PHE A 364 -10.65 -4.41 4.71
CA PHE A 364 -11.97 -4.95 5.00
C PHE A 364 -12.12 -5.30 6.48
N VAL A 365 -11.08 -5.85 7.10
CA VAL A 365 -11.04 -6.14 8.54
C VAL A 365 -11.18 -4.85 9.36
N PHE A 366 -10.55 -3.76 8.91
CA PHE A 366 -10.65 -2.47 9.58
C PHE A 366 -11.78 -1.56 9.09
N ASN A 367 -12.70 -2.09 8.28
CA ASN A 367 -13.87 -1.37 7.81
C ASN A 367 -15.09 -1.66 8.70
N PRO A 368 -15.74 -0.65 9.30
CA PRO A 368 -17.00 -0.86 10.02
C PRO A 368 -18.02 -1.58 9.14
N LEU A 369 -18.70 -2.60 9.65
CA LEU A 369 -19.66 -3.43 8.88
C LEU A 369 -19.04 -4.05 7.60
N GLY A 370 -17.72 -4.19 7.53
CA GLY A 370 -17.01 -4.69 6.36
C GLY A 370 -17.29 -6.17 6.04
N ILE A 371 -17.77 -6.93 7.03
CA ILE A 371 -18.10 -8.36 6.93
C ILE A 371 -19.60 -8.57 7.23
N ASP A 372 -20.42 -7.53 7.12
CA ASP A 372 -21.87 -7.69 7.23
C ASP A 372 -22.48 -8.20 5.91
N TRP A 373 -23.38 -9.18 5.96
CA TRP A 373 -23.95 -9.79 4.74
C TRP A 373 -24.70 -8.78 3.88
N GLN A 374 -25.59 -7.98 4.47
CA GLN A 374 -26.43 -7.04 3.72
C GLN A 374 -25.55 -5.99 3.03
N LYS A 375 -24.59 -5.42 3.77
CA LYS A 375 -23.64 -4.44 3.22
C LYS A 375 -22.73 -5.05 2.15
N THR A 376 -22.27 -6.28 2.34
CA THR A 376 -21.44 -6.98 1.35
C THR A 376 -22.17 -7.16 0.01
N VAL A 377 -23.47 -7.51 0.04
CA VAL A 377 -24.28 -7.65 -1.17
C VAL A 377 -24.46 -6.30 -1.86
N GLU A 378 -24.80 -5.25 -1.12
CA GLU A 378 -24.91 -3.87 -1.65
C GLU A 378 -23.60 -3.44 -2.32
N ASP A 379 -22.47 -3.60 -1.63
CA ASP A 379 -21.14 -3.25 -2.10
C ASP A 379 -20.71 -4.03 -3.34
N TRP A 380 -21.04 -5.33 -3.38
CA TRP A 380 -20.78 -6.16 -4.56
C TRP A 380 -21.55 -5.65 -5.79
N THR A 381 -22.82 -5.29 -5.61
CA THR A 381 -23.63 -4.74 -6.70
C THR A 381 -23.12 -3.38 -7.17
N ASP A 382 -22.68 -2.52 -6.25
CA ASP A 382 -22.10 -1.20 -6.55
C ASP A 382 -20.77 -1.35 -7.31
N TRP A 383 -19.88 -2.23 -6.84
CA TRP A 383 -18.63 -2.52 -7.53
C TRP A 383 -18.86 -3.08 -8.94
N LYS A 384 -19.79 -4.04 -9.09
CA LYS A 384 -20.14 -4.61 -10.40
C LYS A 384 -20.68 -3.54 -11.35
N ARG A 385 -21.51 -2.61 -10.86
CA ARG A 385 -22.00 -1.47 -11.63
C ARG A 385 -20.86 -0.53 -12.02
N TRP A 386 -19.96 -0.20 -11.10
CA TRP A 386 -18.80 0.66 -11.37
C TRP A 386 -17.86 0.07 -12.44
N VAL A 387 -17.59 -1.24 -12.40
CA VAL A 387 -16.78 -1.93 -13.42
C VAL A 387 -17.49 -1.98 -14.78
N GLY A 388 -18.81 -2.14 -14.79
CA GLY A 388 -19.62 -2.19 -16.01
C GLY A 388 -19.83 -0.85 -16.71
N ASN A 389 -19.74 0.27 -15.97
CA ASN A 389 -19.96 1.61 -16.51
C ASN A 389 -18.81 2.07 -17.41
N ARG A 390 -19.12 2.35 -18.68
CA ARG A 390 -18.18 2.99 -19.63
C ARG A 390 -17.85 4.41 -19.17
N GLY A 391 -16.59 4.77 -19.37
CA GLY A 391 -16.07 6.09 -19.04
C GLY A 391 -16.35 7.12 -20.12
N GLY A 392 -15.83 8.32 -19.89
CA GLY A 392 -15.96 9.46 -20.79
C GLY A 392 -15.21 10.67 -20.23
N ILE A 393 -14.97 11.67 -21.08
CA ILE A 393 -14.31 12.92 -20.66
C ILE A 393 -15.20 13.61 -19.62
N GLY A 394 -14.65 13.87 -18.43
CA GLY A 394 -15.36 14.56 -17.34
C GLY A 394 -16.17 13.64 -16.40
N ILE A 395 -16.24 12.32 -16.65
CA ILE A 395 -16.87 11.40 -15.71
C ILE A 395 -15.96 11.19 -14.50
N ALA A 396 -16.50 11.37 -13.30
CA ALA A 396 -15.76 11.20 -12.07
C ALA A 396 -15.33 9.74 -11.84
N GLN A 397 -14.20 9.55 -11.14
CA GLN A 397 -13.53 8.24 -10.95
C GLN A 397 -14.33 7.26 -10.09
N ASP A 398 -15.32 7.75 -9.36
CA ASP A 398 -16.27 7.01 -8.53
C ASP A 398 -17.41 6.39 -9.31
N LYS A 399 -17.69 6.88 -10.51
CA LYS A 399 -18.82 6.42 -11.31
C LYS A 399 -18.44 5.41 -12.39
N SER A 400 -17.18 5.40 -12.84
CA SER A 400 -16.71 4.53 -13.90
C SER A 400 -15.31 3.98 -13.65
N TRP A 401 -15.12 2.70 -13.95
CA TRP A 401 -13.82 2.05 -13.93
C TRP A 401 -12.86 2.61 -14.98
N GLU A 402 -13.35 2.99 -16.14
CA GLU A 402 -12.49 3.47 -17.24
C GLU A 402 -11.88 4.85 -16.92
N SER A 403 -12.66 5.75 -16.30
CA SER A 403 -12.12 7.05 -15.84
C SER A 403 -11.11 6.88 -14.70
N TRP A 404 -11.31 5.91 -13.80
CA TRP A 404 -10.32 5.55 -12.79
C TRP A 404 -9.05 4.94 -13.40
N TRP A 405 -9.18 4.01 -14.35
CA TRP A 405 -8.06 3.35 -15.04
C TRP A 405 -7.14 4.37 -15.73
N ASP A 406 -7.73 5.32 -16.45
CA ASP A 406 -6.98 6.39 -17.11
C ASP A 406 -6.31 7.35 -16.11
N ALA A 407 -6.98 7.67 -15.00
CA ALA A 407 -6.44 8.53 -13.96
C ALA A 407 -5.28 7.86 -13.20
N GLU A 408 -5.39 6.57 -12.90
CA GLU A 408 -4.36 5.84 -12.17
C GLU A 408 -3.06 5.78 -12.97
N GLN A 409 -3.15 5.68 -14.30
CA GLN A 409 -2.02 5.68 -15.24
C GLN A 409 -1.47 7.08 -15.58
N GLN A 410 -2.04 8.16 -15.06
CA GLN A 410 -1.66 9.51 -15.47
C GLN A 410 -0.17 9.82 -15.21
N HIS A 411 0.41 9.22 -14.16
CA HIS A 411 1.83 9.34 -13.83
C HIS A 411 2.76 8.86 -14.96
N LEU A 412 2.37 7.81 -15.70
CA LEU A 412 3.16 7.25 -16.80
C LEU A 412 3.32 8.21 -17.98
N ARG A 413 2.43 9.21 -18.10
CA ARG A 413 2.52 10.22 -19.17
C ARG A 413 3.76 11.11 -19.03
N TYR A 414 4.18 11.36 -17.79
CA TYR A 414 5.31 12.24 -17.47
C TYR A 414 6.63 11.48 -17.25
N THR A 415 6.61 10.15 -17.38
CA THR A 415 7.78 9.30 -17.17
C THR A 415 8.82 9.48 -18.26
N ASN A 416 10.06 9.71 -17.82
CA ASN A 416 11.26 9.78 -18.68
C ASN A 416 11.52 8.46 -19.42
N LYS A 417 12.30 8.51 -20.51
CA LYS A 417 12.69 7.30 -21.28
C LYS A 417 13.30 6.20 -20.39
N ARG A 418 14.17 6.57 -19.45
CA ARG A 418 14.78 5.65 -18.47
C ARG A 418 13.75 4.97 -17.57
N GLY A 419 12.75 5.72 -17.09
CA GLY A 419 11.67 5.16 -16.25
C GLY A 419 10.79 4.18 -17.02
N ARG A 420 10.49 4.45 -18.30
CA ARG A 420 9.75 3.50 -19.15
C ARG A 420 10.53 2.21 -19.39
N ILE A 421 11.84 2.31 -19.65
CA ILE A 421 12.70 1.12 -19.78
C ILE A 421 12.69 0.31 -18.49
N LEU A 422 12.77 0.97 -17.33
CA LEU A 422 12.73 0.31 -16.04
C LEU A 422 11.39 -0.41 -15.80
N GLU A 423 10.26 0.20 -16.15
CA GLU A 423 8.94 -0.45 -16.08
C GLU A 423 8.86 -1.71 -16.96
N ILE A 424 9.43 -1.65 -18.18
CA ILE A 424 9.49 -2.82 -19.07
C ILE A 424 10.39 -3.91 -18.46
N ILE A 425 11.57 -3.56 -17.95
CA ILE A 425 12.48 -4.51 -17.29
C ILE A 425 11.79 -5.17 -16.09
N LEU A 426 11.08 -4.38 -15.28
CA LEU A 426 10.31 -4.92 -14.16
C LEU A 426 9.23 -5.88 -14.66
N ALA A 427 8.49 -5.55 -15.73
CA ALA A 427 7.48 -6.43 -16.30
C ALA A 427 8.07 -7.73 -16.87
N CYS A 428 9.30 -7.71 -17.40
CA CYS A 428 9.96 -8.89 -17.95
C CYS A 428 10.14 -10.04 -16.95
N ARG A 429 10.11 -9.75 -15.63
CA ARG A 429 10.18 -10.79 -14.59
C ARG A 429 9.10 -11.87 -14.74
N PHE A 430 7.92 -11.49 -15.23
CA PHE A 430 6.81 -12.44 -15.43
C PHE A 430 7.07 -13.42 -16.58
N PHE A 431 7.84 -13.04 -17.60
CA PHE A 431 8.23 -13.96 -18.68
C PHE A 431 9.28 -14.97 -18.21
N ILE A 432 10.23 -14.54 -17.38
CA ILE A 432 11.22 -15.44 -16.77
C ILE A 432 10.51 -16.45 -15.86
N TYR A 433 9.52 -15.97 -15.10
CA TYR A 433 8.67 -16.79 -14.26
C TYR A 433 7.86 -17.83 -15.08
N GLN A 434 7.27 -17.42 -16.22
CA GLN A 434 6.56 -18.34 -17.13
C GLN A 434 7.50 -19.40 -17.69
N TYR A 435 8.69 -18.99 -18.12
CA TYR A 435 9.72 -19.88 -18.65
C TYR A 435 10.04 -21.01 -17.67
N GLY A 436 10.19 -20.69 -16.39
CA GLY A 436 10.38 -21.70 -15.35
C GLY A 436 9.21 -22.69 -15.29
N LEU A 437 7.98 -22.20 -15.21
CA LEU A 437 6.79 -23.06 -15.01
C LEU A 437 6.48 -23.95 -16.20
N VAL A 438 6.66 -23.45 -17.42
CA VAL A 438 6.38 -24.22 -18.64
C VAL A 438 7.23 -25.50 -18.71
N TYR A 439 8.47 -25.48 -18.24
CA TYR A 439 9.32 -26.68 -18.21
C TYR A 439 9.00 -27.68 -17.10
N ARG A 440 8.12 -27.31 -16.16
CA ARG A 440 7.62 -28.23 -15.12
C ARG A 440 6.27 -28.84 -15.48
N LEU A 441 5.66 -28.44 -16.61
CA LEU A 441 4.47 -29.09 -17.14
C LEU A 441 4.81 -30.52 -17.56
N ASN A 442 3.98 -31.48 -17.17
CA ASN A 442 4.18 -32.88 -17.53
C ASN A 442 4.11 -33.10 -19.06
N ILE A 443 3.34 -32.25 -19.75
CA ILE A 443 3.25 -32.19 -21.23
C ILE A 443 4.62 -31.96 -21.88
N ALA A 444 5.53 -31.26 -21.21
CA ALA A 444 6.87 -31.03 -21.75
C ALA A 444 7.70 -32.32 -21.81
N GLY A 445 7.25 -33.42 -21.19
CA GLY A 445 7.92 -34.73 -21.24
C GLY A 445 9.37 -34.69 -20.72
N GLY A 446 9.68 -33.74 -19.82
CA GLY A 446 11.04 -33.47 -19.34
C GLY A 446 11.97 -32.76 -20.36
N SER A 447 11.48 -32.43 -21.56
CA SER A 447 12.27 -31.72 -22.57
C SER A 447 12.42 -30.23 -22.21
N LYS A 448 13.68 -29.78 -22.07
CA LYS A 448 14.03 -28.38 -21.74
C LYS A 448 14.33 -27.53 -22.98
N SER A 449 13.78 -27.90 -24.13
CA SER A 449 14.08 -27.19 -25.38
C SER A 449 13.43 -25.81 -25.39
N ILE A 450 14.11 -24.81 -25.98
CA ILE A 450 13.52 -23.47 -26.20
C ILE A 450 12.23 -23.56 -27.02
N LEU A 451 12.08 -24.61 -27.82
CA LEU A 451 10.90 -24.84 -28.66
C LEU A 451 9.63 -25.06 -27.83
N VAL A 452 9.68 -25.78 -26.70
CA VAL A 452 8.51 -25.93 -25.80
C VAL A 452 8.07 -24.58 -25.24
N TYR A 453 9.02 -23.73 -24.86
CA TYR A 453 8.71 -22.38 -24.44
C TYR A 453 8.10 -21.57 -25.60
N ALA A 454 8.67 -21.61 -26.81
CA ALA A 454 8.11 -20.93 -27.98
C ALA A 454 6.69 -21.42 -28.34
N LEU A 455 6.39 -22.70 -28.20
CA LEU A 455 5.04 -23.26 -28.37
C LEU A 455 4.06 -22.71 -27.33
N SER A 456 4.50 -22.47 -26.09
CA SER A 456 3.65 -21.84 -25.06
C SER A 456 3.20 -20.42 -25.44
N TRP A 457 3.97 -19.71 -26.27
CA TRP A 457 3.56 -18.41 -26.79
C TRP A 457 2.44 -18.50 -27.82
N LEU A 458 2.28 -19.62 -28.53
CA LEU A 458 1.15 -19.82 -29.43
C LEU A 458 -0.17 -19.85 -28.65
N VAL A 459 -0.18 -20.49 -27.48
CA VAL A 459 -1.34 -20.51 -26.56
C VAL A 459 -1.66 -19.09 -26.07
N LEU A 460 -0.63 -18.29 -25.81
CA LEU A 460 -0.82 -16.92 -25.36
C LEU A 460 -1.33 -16.02 -26.50
N ILE A 461 -0.79 -16.17 -27.71
CA ILE A 461 -1.22 -15.43 -28.90
C ILE A 461 -2.67 -15.80 -29.24
N SER A 462 -3.04 -17.08 -29.20
CA SER A 462 -4.43 -17.50 -29.45
C SER A 462 -5.38 -16.88 -28.42
N ALA A 463 -5.04 -16.90 -27.14
CA ALA A 463 -5.83 -16.24 -26.10
C ALA A 463 -5.97 -14.73 -26.33
N LEU A 464 -4.88 -14.03 -26.69
CA LEU A 464 -4.93 -12.60 -27.00
C LEU A 464 -5.76 -12.29 -28.25
N LEU A 465 -5.71 -13.15 -29.28
CA LEU A 465 -6.52 -13.02 -30.49
C LEU A 465 -8.00 -13.21 -30.19
N GLU A 466 -8.36 -14.22 -29.40
CA GLU A 466 -9.73 -14.44 -28.91
C GLU A 466 -10.25 -13.20 -28.17
N PHE A 467 -9.46 -12.66 -27.24
CA PHE A 467 -9.83 -11.43 -26.52
C PHE A 467 -9.99 -10.23 -27.46
N LYS A 468 -9.13 -10.08 -28.47
CA LYS A 468 -9.25 -9.01 -29.48
C LYS A 468 -10.54 -9.13 -30.27
N LEU A 469 -10.90 -10.33 -30.74
CA LEU A 469 -12.15 -10.58 -31.47
C LEU A 469 -13.37 -10.25 -30.60
N VAL A 470 -13.34 -10.62 -29.32
CA VAL A 470 -14.41 -10.28 -28.36
C VAL A 470 -14.50 -8.79 -28.07
N SER A 471 -13.38 -8.07 -28.05
CA SER A 471 -13.35 -6.62 -27.89
C SER A 471 -13.95 -5.90 -29.11
N MET A 472 -13.53 -6.29 -30.32
CA MET A 472 -14.06 -5.72 -31.57
C MET A 472 -15.57 -5.96 -31.69
N ALA A 473 -16.04 -7.13 -31.24
CA ALA A 473 -17.47 -7.46 -31.18
C ALA A 473 -18.32 -6.47 -30.39
N LYS A 474 -17.77 -5.89 -29.32
CA LYS A 474 -18.47 -4.89 -28.49
C LYS A 474 -18.47 -3.48 -29.10
N GLN A 475 -17.57 -3.20 -30.05
CA GLN A 475 -17.41 -1.88 -30.67
C GLN A 475 -18.33 -1.70 -31.87
N PHE A 476 -18.63 -2.77 -32.61
CA PHE A 476 -19.46 -2.74 -33.83
C PHE A 476 -20.98 -2.75 -33.62
N GLY A 477 -21.47 -2.63 -32.38
CA GLY A 477 -22.89 -2.40 -32.11
C GLY A 477 -23.84 -3.54 -32.49
N THR A 478 -25.12 -3.34 -32.17
CA THR A 478 -26.23 -4.32 -32.20
C THR A 478 -26.49 -5.01 -33.55
N TYR A 479 -26.05 -4.44 -34.67
CA TYR A 479 -26.31 -4.97 -36.02
C TYR A 479 -25.63 -6.32 -36.31
N LEU A 480 -24.54 -6.66 -35.61
CA LEU A 480 -23.79 -7.91 -35.81
C LEU A 480 -23.84 -8.86 -34.60
N GLN A 481 -24.76 -8.64 -33.66
CA GLN A 481 -24.78 -9.35 -32.37
C GLN A 481 -24.98 -10.87 -32.53
N LEU A 482 -25.78 -11.31 -33.51
CA LEU A 482 -25.95 -12.73 -33.84
C LEU A 482 -24.66 -13.35 -34.37
N MET A 483 -24.00 -12.69 -35.33
CA MET A 483 -22.72 -13.13 -35.91
C MET A 483 -21.64 -13.26 -34.84
N PHE A 484 -21.58 -12.33 -33.88
CA PHE A 484 -20.64 -12.42 -32.77
C PHE A 484 -20.99 -13.49 -31.72
N ARG A 485 -22.28 -13.81 -31.50
CA ARG A 485 -22.67 -14.96 -30.66
C ARG A 485 -22.28 -16.28 -31.32
N ILE A 486 -22.49 -16.39 -32.63
CA ILE A 486 -22.07 -17.56 -33.43
C ILE A 486 -20.54 -17.67 -33.42
N LEU A 487 -19.81 -16.58 -33.63
CA LEU A 487 -18.35 -16.56 -33.56
C LEU A 487 -17.82 -16.96 -32.18
N LYS A 488 -18.47 -16.52 -31.09
CA LYS A 488 -18.13 -16.95 -29.73
C LYS A 488 -18.39 -18.43 -29.49
N ALA A 489 -19.53 -18.94 -29.96
CA ALA A 489 -19.84 -20.37 -29.89
C ALA A 489 -18.84 -21.19 -30.70
N PHE A 490 -18.48 -20.74 -31.90
CA PHE A 490 -17.45 -21.36 -32.74
C PHE A 490 -16.08 -21.36 -32.05
N LEU A 491 -15.62 -20.21 -31.55
CA LEU A 491 -14.37 -20.11 -30.79
C LEU A 491 -14.37 -21.01 -29.55
N PHE A 492 -15.50 -21.08 -28.83
CA PHE A 492 -15.64 -21.97 -27.69
C PHE A 492 -15.54 -23.45 -28.07
N VAL A 493 -16.14 -23.85 -29.20
CA VAL A 493 -16.03 -25.21 -29.73
C VAL A 493 -14.60 -25.51 -30.21
N VAL A 494 -13.93 -24.55 -30.85
CA VAL A 494 -12.51 -24.68 -31.24
C VAL A 494 -11.62 -24.79 -30.01
N PHE A 495 -11.86 -23.99 -28.98
CA PHE A 495 -11.13 -24.09 -27.71
C PHE A 495 -11.36 -25.45 -27.03
N LEU A 496 -12.61 -25.93 -26.99
CA LEU A 496 -12.94 -27.26 -26.48
C LEU A 496 -12.26 -28.36 -27.28
N SER A 497 -12.22 -28.25 -28.62
CA SER A 497 -11.55 -29.26 -29.46
C SER A 497 -10.04 -29.27 -29.19
N ILE A 498 -9.39 -28.09 -29.12
CA ILE A 498 -7.98 -27.97 -28.77
C ILE A 498 -7.70 -28.55 -27.37
N MET A 499 -8.56 -28.26 -26.39
CA MET A 499 -8.44 -28.85 -25.05
C MET A 499 -8.59 -30.37 -25.07
N THR A 500 -9.56 -30.92 -25.80
CA THR A 500 -9.72 -32.38 -25.91
C THR A 500 -8.52 -33.05 -26.58
N VAL A 501 -7.95 -32.43 -27.61
CA VAL A 501 -6.72 -32.93 -28.26
C VAL A 501 -5.55 -32.88 -27.28
N LEU A 502 -5.38 -31.80 -26.53
CA LEU A 502 -4.31 -31.69 -25.53
C LEU A 502 -4.46 -32.73 -24.40
N PHE A 503 -5.68 -33.04 -23.97
CA PHE A 503 -5.94 -34.10 -22.99
C PHE A 503 -5.65 -35.51 -23.53
N VAL A 504 -6.18 -35.81 -24.72
CA VAL A 504 -6.16 -37.18 -25.28
C VAL A 504 -4.83 -37.51 -25.94
N VAL A 505 -4.24 -36.56 -26.67
CA VAL A 505 -3.02 -36.77 -27.47
C VAL A 505 -1.77 -36.37 -26.72
N CYS A 506 -1.81 -35.25 -26.00
CA CYS A 506 -0.64 -34.71 -25.29
C CYS A 506 -0.58 -35.09 -23.80
N GLY A 507 -1.56 -35.85 -23.30
CA GLY A 507 -1.59 -36.34 -21.92
C GLY A 507 -1.67 -35.24 -20.85
N LEU A 508 -2.34 -34.13 -21.17
CA LEU A 508 -2.48 -32.97 -20.27
C LEU A 508 -3.19 -33.37 -18.96
N THR A 509 -2.55 -33.15 -17.82
CA THR A 509 -3.14 -33.46 -16.51
C THR A 509 -3.88 -32.26 -15.92
N ILE A 510 -4.79 -32.50 -14.96
CA ILE A 510 -5.47 -31.41 -14.22
C ILE A 510 -4.43 -30.52 -13.50
N SER A 511 -3.33 -31.11 -13.02
CA SER A 511 -2.22 -30.36 -12.45
C SER A 511 -1.58 -29.42 -13.46
N ASP A 512 -1.43 -29.84 -14.72
CA ASP A 512 -0.88 -28.98 -15.79
C ASP A 512 -1.78 -27.79 -16.10
N ILE A 513 -3.11 -27.93 -15.99
CA ILE A 513 -4.04 -26.80 -16.14
C ILE A 513 -3.80 -25.76 -15.06
N PHE A 514 -3.65 -26.19 -13.81
CA PHE A 514 -3.41 -25.28 -12.70
C PHE A 514 -2.08 -24.54 -12.87
N VAL A 515 -1.03 -25.25 -13.28
CA VAL A 515 0.30 -24.68 -13.53
C VAL A 515 0.29 -23.74 -14.73
N ALA A 516 -0.45 -24.10 -15.79
CA ALA A 516 -0.67 -23.24 -16.94
C ALA A 516 -1.39 -21.95 -16.54
N PHE A 517 -2.43 -22.01 -15.70
CA PHE A 517 -3.10 -20.82 -15.19
C PHE A 517 -2.14 -19.92 -14.39
N LEU A 518 -1.35 -20.53 -13.50
CA LEU A 518 -0.33 -19.82 -12.72
C LEU A 518 0.77 -19.22 -13.58
N ALA A 519 1.11 -19.82 -14.72
CA ALA A 519 2.09 -19.29 -15.66
C ALA A 519 1.52 -18.17 -16.54
N PHE A 520 0.36 -18.40 -17.15
CA PHE A 520 -0.19 -17.52 -18.19
C PHE A 520 -0.88 -16.27 -17.62
N VAL A 521 -1.52 -16.33 -16.45
CA VAL A 521 -2.18 -15.14 -15.86
C VAL A 521 -1.15 -14.03 -15.55
N PRO A 522 -0.02 -14.28 -14.86
CA PRO A 522 1.00 -13.25 -14.66
C PRO A 522 1.63 -12.74 -15.97
N THR A 523 1.69 -13.58 -17.01
CA THR A 523 2.24 -13.14 -18.32
C THR A 523 1.30 -12.20 -19.06
N GLY A 524 0.00 -12.48 -19.06
CA GLY A 524 -1.00 -11.55 -19.58
C GLY A 524 -0.98 -10.21 -18.84
N TRP A 525 -0.74 -10.23 -17.54
CA TRP A 525 -0.49 -9.01 -16.76
C TRP A 525 0.76 -8.26 -17.22
N ALA A 526 1.84 -8.96 -17.55
CA ALA A 526 3.06 -8.35 -18.09
C ALA A 526 2.79 -7.59 -19.40
N PHE A 527 1.99 -8.15 -20.31
CA PHE A 527 1.58 -7.44 -21.53
C PHE A 527 0.80 -6.17 -21.22
N ILE A 528 -0.10 -6.19 -20.23
CA ILE A 528 -0.83 -4.99 -19.80
C ILE A 528 0.15 -3.94 -19.28
N LEU A 529 1.11 -4.31 -18.41
CA LEU A 529 2.09 -3.37 -17.87
C LEU A 529 2.97 -2.75 -18.96
N ILE A 530 3.46 -3.56 -19.91
CA ILE A 530 4.25 -3.08 -21.05
C ILE A 530 3.41 -2.17 -21.94
N ALA A 531 2.16 -2.55 -22.23
CA ALA A 531 1.25 -1.74 -23.04
C ALA A 531 0.90 -0.41 -22.35
N GLN A 532 0.76 -0.40 -21.03
CA GLN A 532 0.56 0.84 -20.25
C GLN A 532 1.79 1.75 -20.31
N ALA A 533 3.00 1.21 -20.15
CA ALA A 533 4.25 1.97 -20.26
C ALA A 533 4.45 2.54 -21.68
N CYS A 534 3.99 1.80 -22.70
CA CYS A 534 4.10 2.15 -24.12
C CYS A 534 2.80 2.75 -24.71
N LYS A 535 1.89 3.27 -23.87
CA LYS A 535 0.56 3.76 -24.26
C LYS A 535 0.51 4.63 -25.54
N PRO A 536 1.39 5.62 -25.75
CA PRO A 536 1.37 6.41 -26.98
C PRO A 536 1.53 5.56 -28.25
N TYR A 537 2.44 4.58 -28.23
CA TYR A 537 2.69 3.71 -29.39
C TYR A 537 1.53 2.72 -29.59
N VAL A 538 1.03 2.12 -28.51
CA VAL A 538 -0.10 1.16 -28.58
C VAL A 538 -1.37 1.83 -29.11
N LYS A 539 -1.59 3.11 -28.79
CA LYS A 539 -2.68 3.90 -29.36
C LYS A 539 -2.54 4.12 -30.86
N VAL A 540 -1.33 4.39 -31.36
CA VAL A 540 -1.07 4.56 -32.80
C VAL A 540 -1.35 3.26 -33.58
N ILE A 541 -1.03 2.10 -32.99
CA ILE A 541 -1.27 0.78 -33.61
C ILE A 541 -2.76 0.37 -33.51
N GLY A 542 -3.58 1.08 -32.72
CA GLY A 542 -5.01 0.81 -32.58
C GLY A 542 -5.37 -0.38 -31.66
N PHE A 543 -4.43 -0.87 -30.84
CA PHE A 543 -4.68 -1.99 -29.92
C PHE A 543 -5.10 -1.54 -28.51
N TRP A 544 -5.14 -0.24 -28.24
CA TRP A 544 -5.39 0.28 -26.89
C TRP A 544 -6.74 -0.14 -26.31
N ASP A 545 -7.79 -0.16 -27.13
CA ASP A 545 -9.14 -0.57 -26.69
C ASP A 545 -9.17 -2.04 -26.25
N SER A 546 -8.44 -2.91 -26.96
CA SER A 546 -8.29 -4.32 -26.58
C SER A 546 -7.50 -4.50 -25.29
N VAL A 547 -6.42 -3.73 -25.10
CA VAL A 547 -5.64 -3.72 -23.85
C VAL A 547 -6.50 -3.25 -22.68
N MET A 548 -7.37 -2.26 -22.90
CA MET A 548 -8.29 -1.76 -21.89
C MET A 548 -9.33 -2.82 -21.50
N GLU A 549 -9.96 -3.50 -22.46
CA GLU A 549 -10.91 -4.59 -22.15
C GLU A 549 -10.22 -5.77 -21.44
N LEU A 550 -9.01 -6.14 -21.86
CA LEU A 550 -8.21 -7.16 -21.18
C LEU A 550 -7.90 -6.72 -19.74
N GLY A 551 -7.46 -5.48 -19.55
CA GLY A 551 -7.25 -4.88 -18.23
C GLY A 551 -8.51 -4.98 -17.36
N ARG A 552 -9.69 -4.68 -17.92
CA ARG A 552 -10.97 -4.82 -17.19
C ARG A 552 -11.23 -6.26 -16.76
N ALA A 553 -10.95 -7.25 -17.62
CA ALA A 553 -11.09 -8.66 -17.27
C ALA A 553 -10.16 -9.08 -16.12
N TYR A 554 -8.92 -8.58 -16.11
CA TYR A 554 -7.97 -8.80 -15.01
C TYR A 554 -8.44 -8.16 -13.71
N GLU A 555 -8.96 -6.93 -13.76
CA GLU A 555 -9.50 -6.27 -12.55
C GLU A 555 -10.75 -7.00 -12.04
N CYS A 556 -11.62 -7.51 -12.93
CA CYS A 556 -12.73 -8.38 -12.54
C CYS A 556 -12.26 -9.66 -11.82
N LEU A 557 -11.27 -10.35 -12.40
CA LEU A 557 -10.69 -11.56 -11.82
C LEU A 557 -10.09 -11.29 -10.44
N MET A 558 -9.30 -10.22 -10.32
CA MET A 558 -8.72 -9.78 -9.06
C MET A 558 -9.79 -9.43 -8.02
N GLY A 559 -10.84 -8.70 -8.41
CA GLY A 559 -11.96 -8.37 -7.53
C GLY A 559 -12.68 -9.61 -7.04
N LEU A 560 -12.94 -10.59 -7.91
CA LEU A 560 -13.52 -11.87 -7.53
C LEU A 560 -12.67 -12.60 -6.49
N VAL A 561 -11.36 -12.74 -6.72
CA VAL A 561 -10.45 -13.43 -5.80
C VAL A 561 -10.40 -12.75 -4.42
N ILE A 562 -10.44 -11.42 -4.38
CA ILE A 562 -10.35 -10.64 -3.13
C ILE A 562 -11.67 -10.61 -2.37
N PHE A 563 -12.79 -10.41 -3.07
CA PHE A 563 -14.10 -10.25 -2.43
C PHE A 563 -14.74 -11.59 -2.06
N MET A 564 -14.45 -12.68 -2.77
CA MET A 564 -15.03 -14.01 -2.47
C MET A 564 -14.80 -14.45 -1.01
N PRO A 565 -13.58 -14.40 -0.45
CA PRO A 565 -13.36 -14.72 0.97
C PRO A 565 -14.20 -13.85 1.92
N ILE A 566 -14.41 -12.58 1.59
CA ILE A 566 -15.19 -11.64 2.42
C ILE A 566 -16.67 -12.01 2.38
N VAL A 567 -17.19 -12.35 1.19
CA VAL A 567 -18.57 -12.84 1.01
C VAL A 567 -18.80 -14.13 1.79
N VAL A 568 -17.82 -15.04 1.79
CA VAL A 568 -17.90 -16.28 2.58
C VAL A 568 -17.88 -15.98 4.08
N LEU A 569 -17.01 -15.08 4.53
CA LEU A 569 -16.93 -14.69 5.94
C LEU A 569 -18.19 -13.93 6.41
N SER A 570 -18.83 -13.16 5.54
CA SER A 570 -20.03 -12.40 5.87
C SER A 570 -21.29 -13.26 6.02
N TRP A 571 -21.26 -14.51 5.55
CA TRP A 571 -22.29 -15.49 5.85
C TRP A 571 -22.40 -15.74 7.36
N PHE A 572 -21.29 -15.63 8.10
CA PHE A 572 -21.21 -15.97 9.52
C PHE A 572 -21.43 -14.73 10.42
N PRO A 573 -22.58 -14.59 11.11
CA PRO A 573 -22.89 -13.38 11.87
C PRO A 573 -21.91 -13.09 13.00
N PHE A 574 -21.34 -14.14 13.61
CA PHE A 574 -20.38 -14.00 14.70
C PHE A 574 -19.09 -13.26 14.28
N VAL A 575 -18.71 -13.35 12.99
CA VAL A 575 -17.52 -12.68 12.46
C VAL A 575 -17.72 -11.17 12.42
N SER A 576 -18.90 -10.72 11.98
CA SER A 576 -19.29 -9.30 11.97
C SER A 576 -19.34 -8.72 13.39
N GLU A 577 -19.88 -9.48 14.35
CA GLU A 577 -19.85 -9.07 15.76
C GLU A 577 -18.43 -8.98 16.31
N PHE A 578 -17.58 -9.98 16.03
CA PHE A 578 -16.18 -9.98 16.46
C PHE A 578 -15.42 -8.79 15.88
N GLN A 579 -15.59 -8.51 14.59
CA GLN A 579 -15.02 -7.35 13.92
C GLN A 579 -15.43 -6.04 14.60
N THR A 580 -16.72 -5.87 14.86
CA THR A 580 -17.23 -4.66 15.53
C THR A 580 -16.66 -4.51 16.95
N LYS A 581 -16.48 -5.63 17.66
CA LYS A 581 -15.85 -5.65 19.00
C LYS A 581 -14.36 -5.29 18.94
N LEU A 582 -13.68 -5.61 17.85
CA LEU A 582 -12.26 -5.31 17.64
C LEU A 582 -12.04 -3.84 17.23
N LEU A 583 -12.95 -3.26 16.44
CA LEU A 583 -12.78 -1.92 15.87
C LEU A 583 -13.13 -0.77 16.82
N PHE A 584 -14.16 -0.93 17.65
CA PHE A 584 -14.69 0.17 18.45
C PHE A 584 -14.46 -0.04 19.94
N SER A 585 -14.07 1.05 20.62
CA SER A 585 -13.99 1.10 22.07
C SER A 585 -15.36 0.82 22.71
N GLN A 586 -15.38 0.29 23.94
CA GLN A 586 -16.62 -0.07 24.63
C GLN A 586 -17.59 1.12 24.76
N ALA A 587 -17.07 2.34 24.93
CA ALA A 587 -17.85 3.57 25.04
C ALA A 587 -18.53 3.95 23.72
N LEU A 588 -17.78 3.93 22.60
CA LEU A 588 -18.35 4.23 21.29
C LEU A 588 -19.33 3.14 20.83
N ARG A 589 -19.07 1.88 21.21
CA ARG A 589 -19.95 0.73 20.93
C ARG A 589 -21.34 0.89 21.54
N ARG A 590 -21.43 1.36 22.79
CA ARG A 590 -22.72 1.67 23.43
C ARG A 590 -23.45 2.78 22.68
N GLY A 591 -22.75 3.85 22.29
CA GLY A 591 -23.30 4.92 21.47
C GLY A 591 -23.79 4.45 20.10
N LEU A 592 -23.02 3.58 19.43
CA LEU A 592 -23.37 3.03 18.12
C LEU A 592 -24.57 2.07 18.20
N GLN A 593 -24.61 1.19 19.21
CA GLN A 593 -25.76 0.33 19.48
C GLN A 593 -27.04 1.15 19.73
N ILE A 594 -26.94 2.20 20.54
CA ILE A 594 -28.07 3.13 20.77
C ILE A 594 -28.48 3.81 19.46
N SER A 595 -27.53 4.27 18.62
CA SER A 595 -27.86 4.89 17.34
C SER A 595 -28.50 3.92 16.33
N MET A 596 -28.07 2.66 16.29
CA MET A 596 -28.65 1.63 15.44
C MET A 596 -30.07 1.27 15.89
N ILE A 597 -30.30 1.20 17.20
CA ILE A 597 -31.64 0.99 17.78
C ILE A 597 -32.56 2.19 17.47
N LEU A 598 -32.05 3.42 17.56
CA LEU A 598 -32.79 4.64 17.23
C LEU A 598 -33.08 4.76 15.72
N ALA A 599 -32.13 4.40 14.85
CA ALA A 599 -32.33 4.37 13.41
C ALA A 599 -33.35 3.30 13.00
N GLY A 600 -33.27 2.10 13.59
CA GLY A 600 -34.26 1.04 13.40
C GLY A 600 -35.65 1.40 13.93
N LYS A 601 -35.76 2.27 14.95
CA LYS A 601 -37.05 2.87 15.36
C LYS A 601 -37.59 3.86 14.33
N LYS A 602 -36.74 4.70 13.74
CA LYS A 602 -37.13 5.67 12.70
C LYS A 602 -37.65 5.00 11.42
N ASP A 603 -37.07 3.86 11.03
CA ASP A 603 -37.54 3.11 9.85
C ASP A 603 -38.86 2.39 10.13
N LYS A 604 -39.12 1.98 11.39
CA LYS A 604 -40.42 1.45 11.82
C LYS A 604 -41.51 2.52 11.89
N GLU A 605 -41.17 3.76 12.28
CA GLU A 605 -42.12 4.89 12.28
C GLU A 605 -42.50 5.32 10.85
N LYS A 606 -41.61 5.15 9.86
CA LYS A 606 -41.91 5.43 8.45
C LYS A 606 -42.73 4.35 7.74
N THR A 607 -42.86 3.17 8.32
CA THR A 607 -43.59 2.03 7.73
C THR A 607 -44.98 1.82 8.33
N GLN A 608 -45.44 2.73 9.21
CA GLN A 608 -46.85 2.77 9.57
C GLN A 608 -47.63 3.51 8.47
N PRO A 609 -48.55 2.86 7.75
CA PRO A 609 -49.48 3.57 6.88
C PRO A 609 -50.39 4.43 7.76
N THR A 610 -50.55 5.70 7.36
CA THR A 610 -51.61 6.56 7.89
C THR A 610 -52.94 6.14 7.31
#